data_AF-A0A3A4RMJ0-F1
#
_entry.id   AF-A0A3A4RMJ0-F1
#
_cell.length_a   1.000
_cell.length_b   1.000
_cell.length_c   1.000
_cell.angle_alpha   90.00
_cell.angle_beta   90.00
_cell.angle_gamma   90.00
#
_symmetry.space_group_name_H-M   'P 1'
#
loop_
_entity.id
_entity.type
_entity.pdbx_description
1 polymer ?
#
loop_
_entity_poly.entity_id
_entity_poly.type
_entity_poly.pdbx_seq_one_letter_code
_entity_poly.pdbx_strand_id
1 'polypeptide(L)'
;MNSVGRPPVRQMVKEAVQQMGGECSYPAIKAKIRSLYGDGVNDSSMTCSIISGAVNHPSRIHYNENKKPRIADTEYDYLFNTGRGKVVWYEPEKQGVWEIAKATDGSLAVRLADGVGENLGPAIQTVEAVSDAYGTFALEAHLRDYLAKNLPKLAGDEGTLALYRTDDRDGVEFQTDVGPIDILATGNGNFYVFELKLARGPDSALGQILRYMGWVKKHLAGENHVFGVIVASDISEKLRYAATQVPNVRLMEYELKVDLHAVSLGT
;
A
#
# COMPACT_ATOMS: atom_id res chain seq x y z
N MET A 1 -9.94 -25.01 -17.60
CA MET A 1 -8.58 -25.54 -17.85
C MET A 1 -7.85 -25.58 -16.53
N ASN A 2 -7.20 -26.70 -16.23
CA ASN A 2 -6.72 -27.12 -14.91
C ASN A 2 -5.88 -26.07 -14.16
N SER A 3 -6.22 -25.83 -12.89
CA SER A 3 -5.40 -25.13 -11.90
C SER A 3 -4.22 -26.01 -11.44
N VAL A 4 -3.34 -26.37 -12.38
CA VAL A 4 -2.03 -26.91 -12.02
C VAL A 4 -1.27 -25.81 -11.27
N GLY A 5 -0.71 -26.18 -10.12
CA GLY A 5 -0.20 -25.28 -9.08
C GLY A 5 0.58 -24.09 -9.61
N ARG A 6 -0.04 -22.92 -9.54
CA ARG A 6 0.58 -21.64 -9.93
C ARG A 6 1.79 -21.40 -9.02
N PRO A 7 2.97 -21.05 -9.56
CA PRO A 7 4.12 -20.76 -8.71
C PRO A 7 3.86 -19.53 -7.83
N PRO A 8 4.56 -19.37 -6.70
CA PRO A 8 4.45 -18.16 -5.89
C PRO A 8 4.76 -16.90 -6.70
N VAL A 9 4.12 -15.77 -6.38
CA VAL A 9 4.29 -14.50 -7.12
C VAL A 9 5.76 -14.07 -7.22
N ARG A 10 6.57 -14.38 -6.20
CA ARG A 10 8.04 -14.21 -6.21
C ARG A 10 8.71 -14.91 -7.38
N GLN A 11 8.37 -16.17 -7.61
CA GLN A 11 8.92 -16.92 -8.72
C GLN A 11 8.45 -16.36 -10.06
N MET A 12 7.19 -15.92 -10.17
CA MET A 12 6.68 -15.27 -11.37
C MET A 12 7.43 -13.97 -11.71
N VAL A 13 7.70 -13.13 -10.71
CA VAL A 13 8.48 -11.89 -10.88
C VAL A 13 9.90 -12.20 -11.32
N LYS A 14 10.55 -13.17 -10.65
CA LYS A 14 11.91 -13.59 -10.98
C LYS A 14 12.00 -14.08 -12.43
N GLU A 15 11.12 -15.00 -12.84
CA GLU A 15 11.06 -15.54 -14.20
C GLU A 15 10.76 -14.44 -15.24
N ALA A 16 9.82 -13.53 -14.94
CA ALA A 16 9.48 -12.43 -15.84
C ALA A 16 10.67 -11.50 -16.09
N VAL A 17 11.37 -11.06 -15.04
CA VAL A 17 12.53 -10.17 -15.16
C VAL A 17 13.70 -10.87 -15.87
N GLN A 18 13.95 -12.15 -15.57
CA GLN A 18 14.97 -12.94 -16.26
C GLN A 18 14.72 -13.04 -17.76
N GLN A 19 13.46 -13.27 -18.18
CA GLN A 19 13.12 -13.35 -19.61
C GLN A 19 13.18 -12.00 -20.32
N MET A 20 12.86 -10.91 -19.62
CA MET A 20 12.89 -9.57 -20.20
C MET A 20 14.33 -9.09 -20.40
N GLY A 21 15.21 -9.37 -19.43
CA GLY A 21 16.58 -8.87 -19.43
C GLY A 21 16.66 -7.34 -19.29
N GLY A 22 17.84 -6.85 -18.92
CA GLY A 22 18.09 -5.41 -18.79
C GLY A 22 17.20 -4.71 -17.76
N GLU A 23 16.93 -3.42 -17.99
CA GLU A 23 16.08 -2.61 -17.11
C GLU A 23 14.60 -2.79 -17.42
N CYS A 24 13.82 -3.13 -16.40
CA CYS A 24 12.41 -3.44 -16.48
C CYS A 24 11.60 -2.49 -15.60
N SER A 25 10.51 -1.92 -16.13
CA SER A 25 9.55 -1.15 -15.32
C SER A 25 8.54 -2.07 -14.64
N TYR A 26 7.99 -1.65 -13.49
CA TYR A 26 6.97 -2.43 -12.77
C TYR A 26 5.76 -2.75 -13.67
N PRO A 27 5.20 -1.81 -14.46
CA PRO A 27 4.11 -2.14 -15.39
C PRO A 27 4.51 -3.19 -16.43
N ALA A 28 5.73 -3.13 -16.97
CA ALA A 28 6.20 -4.10 -17.96
C ALA A 28 6.38 -5.50 -17.34
N ILE A 29 6.89 -5.58 -16.11
CA ILE A 29 6.99 -6.84 -15.36
C ILE A 29 5.59 -7.41 -15.11
N LYS A 30 4.65 -6.60 -14.63
CA LYS A 30 3.26 -7.03 -14.40
C LYS A 30 2.59 -7.53 -15.68
N ALA A 31 2.76 -6.80 -16.79
CA ALA A 31 2.25 -7.22 -18.10
C ALA A 31 2.86 -8.55 -18.55
N LYS A 32 4.18 -8.75 -18.35
CA LYS A 32 4.87 -10.00 -18.65
C LYS A 32 4.36 -11.16 -17.79
N ILE A 33 4.14 -10.95 -16.49
CA ILE A 33 3.55 -11.95 -15.59
C ILE A 33 2.16 -12.34 -16.07
N ARG A 34 1.29 -11.36 -16.39
CA ARG A 34 -0.05 -11.66 -16.91
C ARG A 34 0.00 -12.43 -18.23
N SER A 35 0.93 -12.10 -19.11
CA SER A 35 1.15 -12.84 -20.35
C SER A 35 1.59 -14.29 -20.12
N LEU A 36 2.32 -14.59 -19.03
CA LEU A 36 2.83 -15.93 -18.74
C LEU A 36 1.87 -16.78 -17.90
N TYR A 37 1.19 -16.17 -16.92
CA TYR A 37 0.42 -16.89 -15.90
C TYR A 37 -1.07 -16.49 -15.86
N GLY A 38 -1.51 -15.55 -16.69
CA GLY A 38 -2.89 -15.05 -16.78
C GLY A 38 -3.19 -13.84 -15.87
N ASP A 39 -4.32 -13.18 -16.11
CA ASP A 39 -4.69 -11.92 -15.47
C ASP A 39 -5.08 -12.02 -13.99
N GLY A 40 -5.29 -13.24 -13.48
CA GLY A 40 -5.69 -13.48 -12.08
C GLY A 40 -4.57 -13.31 -11.04
N VAL A 41 -3.49 -12.59 -11.35
CA VAL A 41 -2.41 -12.28 -10.40
C VAL A 41 -2.55 -10.83 -9.96
N ASN A 42 -2.68 -10.60 -8.65
CA ASN A 42 -2.96 -9.28 -8.08
C ASN A 42 -1.75 -8.32 -8.21
N ASP A 43 -2.01 -7.09 -8.65
CA ASP A 43 -1.02 -6.02 -8.81
C ASP A 43 -0.23 -5.69 -7.55
N SER A 44 -0.91 -5.65 -6.41
CA SER A 44 -0.29 -5.41 -5.10
C SER A 44 0.68 -6.53 -4.78
N SER A 45 0.28 -7.79 -4.97
CA SER A 45 1.16 -8.94 -4.73
C SER A 45 2.40 -8.92 -5.64
N MET A 46 2.25 -8.57 -6.92
CA MET A 46 3.39 -8.40 -7.85
C MET A 46 4.32 -7.27 -7.39
N THR A 47 3.75 -6.13 -6.99
CA THR A 47 4.52 -4.96 -6.52
C THR A 47 5.29 -5.29 -5.25
N CYS A 48 4.63 -5.91 -4.27
CA CYS A 48 5.24 -6.38 -3.02
C CYS A 48 6.42 -7.32 -3.28
N SER A 49 6.23 -8.27 -4.21
CA SER A 49 7.29 -9.20 -4.59
C SER A 49 8.49 -8.52 -5.25
N ILE A 50 8.26 -7.50 -6.10
CA ILE A 50 9.35 -6.72 -6.71
C ILE A 50 10.12 -5.95 -5.63
N ILE A 51 9.41 -5.30 -4.70
CA ILE A 51 10.02 -4.51 -3.62
C ILE A 51 10.83 -5.40 -2.68
N SER A 52 10.27 -6.52 -2.23
CA SER A 52 10.99 -7.44 -1.34
C SER A 52 12.27 -8.00 -1.98
N GLY A 53 12.19 -8.27 -3.30
CA GLY A 53 13.28 -8.77 -4.13
C GLY A 53 14.40 -7.76 -4.42
N ALA A 54 14.12 -6.46 -4.27
CA ALA A 54 15.04 -5.39 -4.61
C ALA A 54 15.98 -5.06 -3.44
N VAL A 55 17.26 -5.37 -3.59
CA VAL A 55 18.23 -5.38 -2.47
C VAL A 55 18.48 -4.03 -1.83
N ASN A 56 18.36 -2.96 -2.62
CA ASN A 56 18.58 -1.58 -2.23
C ASN A 56 17.27 -0.83 -1.92
N HIS A 57 16.11 -1.50 -1.98
CA HIS A 57 14.84 -0.83 -1.74
C HIS A 57 14.62 -0.67 -0.22
N PRO A 58 14.49 0.57 0.31
CA PRO A 58 14.41 0.81 1.76
C PRO A 58 13.28 0.02 2.43
N SER A 59 12.10 0.01 1.79
CA SER A 59 10.91 -0.68 2.30
C SER A 59 11.00 -2.20 2.35
N ARG A 60 12.06 -2.82 1.81
CA ARG A 60 12.19 -4.27 1.83
C ARG A 60 12.21 -4.83 3.27
N ILE A 61 12.61 -4.03 4.26
CA ILE A 61 12.67 -4.39 5.69
C ILE A 61 11.31 -4.81 6.30
N HIS A 62 10.20 -4.51 5.65
CA HIS A 62 8.86 -4.82 6.17
C HIS A 62 8.31 -6.17 5.71
N TYR A 63 9.03 -6.87 4.83
CA TYR A 63 8.67 -8.22 4.37
C TYR A 63 9.28 -9.27 5.29
N ASN A 64 8.57 -10.38 5.51
CA ASN A 64 8.89 -11.34 6.58
C ASN A 64 10.33 -11.91 6.47
N GLU A 65 10.81 -12.16 5.25
CA GLU A 65 12.19 -12.60 4.95
C GLU A 65 13.27 -11.57 5.30
N ASN A 66 12.89 -10.31 5.46
CA ASN A 66 13.76 -9.13 5.58
C ASN A 66 13.65 -8.43 6.95
N LYS A 67 12.78 -8.91 7.86
CA LYS A 67 12.60 -8.37 9.23
C LYS A 67 13.73 -8.72 10.20
N LYS A 68 14.94 -8.92 9.69
CA LYS A 68 16.13 -9.24 10.49
C LYS A 68 17.40 -8.75 9.80
N PRO A 69 18.44 -8.43 10.57
CA PRO A 69 19.72 -8.06 9.98
C PRO A 69 20.32 -9.21 9.18
N ARG A 70 20.76 -8.94 7.95
CA ARG A 70 21.40 -9.91 7.06
C ARG A 70 22.03 -9.24 5.85
N ILE A 71 23.03 -9.89 5.26
CA ILE A 71 23.54 -9.55 3.92
C ILE A 71 22.54 -10.03 2.86
N ALA A 72 22.52 -9.38 1.70
CA ALA A 72 21.67 -9.70 0.56
C ALA A 72 22.31 -10.79 -0.33
N ASP A 73 22.35 -12.02 0.16
CA ASP A 73 23.00 -13.18 -0.48
C ASP A 73 22.08 -14.40 -0.66
N THR A 74 20.76 -14.20 -0.57
CA THR A 74 19.78 -15.29 -0.59
C THR A 74 18.99 -15.34 -1.91
N GLU A 75 18.14 -16.36 -2.07
CA GLU A 75 17.22 -16.46 -3.22
C GLU A 75 16.22 -15.29 -3.33
N TYR A 76 16.04 -14.51 -2.25
CA TYR A 76 15.18 -13.34 -2.17
C TYR A 76 15.89 -12.05 -2.64
N ASP A 77 17.18 -12.11 -2.96
CA ASP A 77 18.01 -10.94 -3.29
C ASP A 77 18.39 -10.97 -4.77
N TYR A 78 17.46 -10.58 -5.65
CA TYR A 78 17.62 -10.79 -7.10
C TYR A 78 17.34 -9.56 -7.97
N LEU A 79 16.85 -8.46 -7.40
CA LEU A 79 16.61 -7.21 -8.11
C LEU A 79 17.42 -6.06 -7.52
N PHE A 80 17.73 -5.07 -8.35
CA PHE A 80 18.26 -3.79 -7.93
C PHE A 80 17.35 -2.69 -8.47
N ASN A 81 16.86 -1.83 -7.59
CA ASN A 81 16.00 -0.69 -7.93
C ASN A 81 16.84 0.42 -8.57
N THR A 82 16.51 0.80 -9.80
CA THR A 82 17.17 1.89 -10.55
C THR A 82 16.40 3.21 -10.46
N GLY A 83 15.29 3.24 -9.71
CA GLY A 83 14.43 4.40 -9.50
C GLY A 83 13.22 4.42 -10.44
N ARG A 84 12.27 5.32 -10.16
CA ARG A 84 11.06 5.56 -10.98
C ARG A 84 10.25 4.29 -11.31
N GLY A 85 10.17 3.36 -10.36
CA GLY A 85 9.45 2.10 -10.54
C GLY A 85 10.11 1.17 -11.55
N LYS A 86 11.44 1.17 -11.62
CA LYS A 86 12.23 0.30 -12.47
C LYS A 86 13.27 -0.49 -11.67
N VAL A 87 13.60 -1.66 -12.20
CA VAL A 87 14.58 -2.59 -11.63
C VAL A 87 15.43 -3.22 -12.73
N VAL A 88 16.63 -3.62 -12.36
CA VAL A 88 17.49 -4.52 -13.13
C VAL A 88 17.74 -5.79 -12.32
N TRP A 89 18.27 -6.82 -12.97
CA TRP A 89 18.81 -7.96 -12.24
C TRP A 89 19.94 -7.51 -11.31
N TYR A 90 19.95 -8.02 -10.08
CA TYR A 90 20.99 -7.69 -9.12
C TYR A 90 22.27 -8.47 -9.42
N GLU A 91 23.34 -7.73 -9.59
CA GLU A 91 24.71 -8.18 -9.82
C GLU A 91 25.61 -7.48 -8.78
N PRO A 92 25.93 -8.14 -7.65
CA PRO A 92 26.71 -7.53 -6.56
C PRO A 92 28.05 -6.93 -7.01
N GLU A 93 28.69 -7.54 -8.01
CA GLU A 93 29.93 -7.07 -8.61
C GLU A 93 29.81 -5.68 -9.25
N LYS A 94 28.61 -5.33 -9.74
CA LYS A 94 28.33 -4.02 -10.38
C LYS A 94 27.72 -3.02 -9.39
N GLN A 95 26.87 -3.50 -8.49
CA GLN A 95 25.98 -2.65 -7.68
C GLN A 95 26.35 -2.64 -6.19
N GLY A 96 27.46 -3.28 -5.83
CA GLY A 96 27.91 -3.48 -4.47
C GLY A 96 27.09 -4.52 -3.72
N VAL A 97 27.62 -5.00 -2.60
CA VAL A 97 26.91 -5.91 -1.69
C VAL A 97 26.03 -5.09 -0.75
N TRP A 98 24.74 -5.39 -0.72
CA TRP A 98 23.77 -4.74 0.16
C TRP A 98 23.47 -5.55 1.42
N GLU A 99 23.10 -4.88 2.49
CA GLU A 99 22.65 -5.49 3.74
C GLU A 99 21.41 -4.78 4.31
N ILE A 100 20.69 -5.52 5.15
CA ILE A 100 19.75 -4.98 6.12
C ILE A 100 20.51 -4.92 7.44
N ALA A 101 20.77 -3.72 7.93
CA ALA A 101 21.47 -3.46 9.18
C ALA A 101 20.50 -3.11 10.30
N LYS A 102 20.87 -3.42 11.54
CA LYS A 102 20.19 -2.91 12.73
C LYS A 102 20.85 -1.61 13.19
N ALA A 103 20.08 -0.54 13.29
CA ALA A 103 20.52 0.71 13.89
C ALA A 103 20.57 0.61 15.42
N THR A 104 21.17 1.62 16.05
CA THR A 104 21.34 1.69 17.51
C THR A 104 20.02 1.74 18.28
N ASP A 105 18.99 2.33 17.68
CA ASP A 105 17.62 2.38 18.22
C ASP A 105 16.81 1.07 17.98
N GLY A 106 17.44 0.09 17.35
CA GLY A 106 16.84 -1.19 17.00
C GLY A 106 16.06 -1.22 15.69
N SER A 107 15.93 -0.08 14.99
CA SER A 107 15.32 -0.02 13.67
C SER A 107 16.17 -0.75 12.62
N LEU A 108 15.54 -1.15 11.50
CA LEU A 108 16.23 -1.78 10.38
C LEU A 108 16.43 -0.76 9.26
N ALA A 109 17.58 -0.80 8.61
CA ALA A 109 17.91 0.06 7.48
C ALA A 109 18.63 -0.73 6.38
N VAL A 110 18.39 -0.35 5.12
CA VAL A 110 19.06 -0.93 3.95
C VAL A 110 20.27 -0.07 3.59
N ARG A 111 21.45 -0.69 3.45
CA ARG A 111 22.70 0.01 3.09
C ARG A 111 23.68 -0.92 2.37
N LEU A 112 24.76 -0.36 1.84
CA LEU A 112 25.90 -1.16 1.37
C LEU A 112 26.64 -1.79 2.57
N ALA A 113 27.00 -3.06 2.45
CA ALA A 113 27.64 -3.85 3.51
C ALA A 113 29.12 -3.49 3.71
N ASP A 114 29.81 -3.16 2.62
CA ASP A 114 31.22 -2.77 2.65
C ASP A 114 31.33 -1.29 2.33
N GLY A 115 32.03 -0.52 3.17
CA GLY A 115 32.37 0.89 2.92
C GLY A 115 33.27 1.13 1.69
N VAL A 116 33.31 0.18 0.74
CA VAL A 116 34.03 0.25 -0.53
C VAL A 116 33.01 0.54 -1.64
N GLY A 117 32.77 1.83 -1.82
CA GLY A 117 32.01 2.40 -2.92
C GLY A 117 32.44 3.84 -3.11
N GLU A 118 33.74 4.08 -3.33
CA GLU A 118 34.19 5.40 -3.76
C GLU A 118 33.57 5.72 -5.13
N ASN A 119 32.73 6.75 -5.14
CA ASN A 119 32.34 7.58 -6.27
C ASN A 119 31.75 6.90 -7.51
N LEU A 120 30.43 6.72 -7.50
CA LEU A 120 29.61 6.98 -8.69
C LEU A 120 28.52 8.01 -8.36
N GLY A 121 28.87 9.28 -8.59
CA GLY A 121 27.92 10.38 -8.82
C GLY A 121 27.14 10.85 -7.60
N PRO A 122 26.53 12.05 -7.65
CA PRO A 122 25.68 12.53 -6.57
C PRO A 122 24.63 11.46 -6.32
N ALA A 123 24.41 11.15 -5.04
CA ALA A 123 23.29 10.38 -4.57
C ALA A 123 22.10 10.64 -5.49
N ILE A 124 21.49 9.59 -6.03
CA ILE A 124 20.17 9.72 -6.63
C ILE A 124 19.25 10.14 -5.48
N GLN A 125 19.25 11.45 -5.19
CA GLN A 125 18.16 12.20 -4.61
C GLN A 125 17.06 12.20 -5.66
N THR A 126 16.44 11.03 -5.78
CA THR A 126 15.01 10.93 -6.04
C THR A 126 14.47 9.93 -5.03
N VAL A 127 14.75 10.19 -3.75
CA VAL A 127 13.80 9.89 -2.67
C VAL A 127 12.69 10.93 -2.83
N GLU A 128 11.64 10.63 -3.58
CA GLU A 128 10.43 11.47 -3.53
C GLU A 128 9.16 10.83 -4.11
N ALA A 129 9.17 9.53 -4.45
CA ALA A 129 7.92 8.87 -4.87
C ALA A 129 7.75 7.46 -4.34
N VAL A 130 8.83 6.67 -4.14
CA VAL A 130 8.70 5.25 -3.75
C VAL A 130 8.84 5.04 -2.24
N SER A 131 9.70 5.81 -1.55
CA SER A 131 9.72 5.87 -0.07
C SER A 131 8.43 6.48 0.47
N ASP A 132 7.95 7.53 -0.20
CA ASP A 132 6.65 8.13 0.07
C ASP A 132 5.56 7.11 -0.20
N ALA A 133 5.42 6.57 -1.41
CA ALA A 133 4.33 5.62 -1.69
C ALA A 133 4.26 4.42 -0.72
N TYR A 134 5.41 3.90 -0.24
CA TYR A 134 5.41 2.84 0.76
C TYR A 134 5.15 3.35 2.19
N GLY A 135 5.77 4.45 2.61
CA GLY A 135 5.52 5.07 3.92
C GLY A 135 4.07 5.56 4.04
N THR A 136 3.56 6.15 2.98
CA THR A 136 2.16 6.39 2.66
C THR A 136 1.40 5.06 2.79
N PHE A 137 1.64 4.02 1.99
CA PHE A 137 0.89 2.77 2.12
C PHE A 137 0.84 2.17 3.55
N ALA A 138 1.97 2.15 4.27
CA ALA A 138 2.04 1.69 5.65
C ALA A 138 1.22 2.59 6.60
N LEU A 139 1.29 3.91 6.42
CA LEU A 139 0.47 4.87 7.15
C LEU A 139 -1.02 4.72 6.79
N GLU A 140 -1.37 4.26 5.59
CA GLU A 140 -2.76 4.15 5.11
C GLU A 140 -3.40 2.95 5.78
N ALA A 141 -2.67 1.84 5.81
CA ALA A 141 -3.03 0.65 6.57
C ALA A 141 -3.16 0.95 8.07
N HIS A 142 -2.20 1.69 8.67
CA HIS A 142 -2.29 2.06 10.08
C HIS A 142 -3.48 2.99 10.37
N LEU A 143 -3.72 3.98 9.52
CA LEU A 143 -4.87 4.88 9.63
C LEU A 143 -6.18 4.09 9.53
N ARG A 144 -6.27 3.17 8.56
CA ARG A 144 -7.42 2.27 8.41
C ARG A 144 -7.67 1.45 9.66
N ASP A 145 -6.65 0.77 10.16
CA ASP A 145 -6.78 -0.12 11.33
C ASP A 145 -7.15 0.68 12.59
N TYR A 146 -6.67 1.92 12.71
CA TYR A 146 -7.08 2.85 13.76
C TYR A 146 -8.54 3.26 13.61
N LEU A 147 -8.96 3.71 12.43
CA LEU A 147 -10.33 4.15 12.15
C LEU A 147 -11.34 3.01 12.25
N ALA A 148 -10.98 1.79 11.86
CA ALA A 148 -11.84 0.61 11.99
C ALA A 148 -12.19 0.30 13.47
N LYS A 149 -11.29 0.67 14.39
CA LYS A 149 -11.51 0.57 15.85
C LYS A 149 -12.14 1.82 16.44
N ASN A 150 -11.98 2.98 15.79
CA ASN A 150 -12.39 4.30 16.26
C ASN A 150 -13.15 5.03 15.16
N LEU A 151 -14.29 4.47 14.73
CA LEU A 151 -15.06 5.04 13.62
C LEU A 151 -15.50 6.47 13.97
N PRO A 152 -15.32 7.44 13.06
CA PRO A 152 -15.61 8.83 13.36
C PRO A 152 -17.11 9.06 13.47
N LYS A 153 -17.47 10.09 14.25
CA LYS A 153 -18.82 10.65 14.18
C LYS A 153 -18.94 11.47 12.90
N LEU A 154 -19.93 11.15 12.07
CA LEU A 154 -20.18 11.89 10.84
C LEU A 154 -21.15 13.04 11.11
N ALA A 155 -20.84 14.23 10.60
CA ALA A 155 -21.73 15.38 10.68
C ALA A 155 -23.08 15.04 10.01
N GLY A 156 -24.17 15.36 10.70
CA GLY A 156 -25.53 15.08 10.23
C GLY A 156 -26.07 13.68 10.58
N ASP A 157 -25.27 12.78 11.14
CA ASP A 157 -25.76 11.50 11.69
C ASP A 157 -25.83 11.52 13.21
N GLU A 158 -26.98 11.11 13.75
CA GLU A 158 -27.21 11.01 15.19
C GLU A 158 -26.74 9.67 15.78
N GLY A 159 -26.49 8.66 14.95
CA GLY A 159 -26.11 7.31 15.37
C GLY A 159 -24.60 7.06 15.42
N THR A 160 -24.18 6.13 16.29
CA THR A 160 -22.82 5.59 16.30
C THR A 160 -22.63 4.62 15.14
N LEU A 161 -21.51 4.73 14.44
CA LEU A 161 -21.14 3.75 13.43
C LEU A 161 -20.53 2.51 14.08
N ALA A 162 -20.88 1.35 13.54
CA ALA A 162 -20.26 0.07 13.87
C ALA A 162 -19.63 -0.52 12.61
N LEU A 163 -18.47 -1.15 12.77
CA LEU A 163 -17.83 -1.89 11.67
C LEU A 163 -18.81 -2.96 11.16
N TYR A 164 -18.98 -3.04 9.85
CA TYR A 164 -19.82 -4.07 9.24
C TYR A 164 -19.21 -5.44 9.53
N ARG A 165 -20.05 -6.41 9.86
CA ARG A 165 -19.61 -7.78 10.15
C ARG A 165 -20.58 -8.78 9.56
N THR A 166 -20.01 -9.88 9.11
CA THR A 166 -20.68 -11.12 8.70
C THR A 166 -20.04 -12.27 9.47
N ASP A 167 -20.54 -13.50 9.31
CA ASP A 167 -20.01 -14.66 10.03
C ASP A 167 -18.54 -14.96 9.68
N ASP A 168 -18.09 -14.60 8.48
CA ASP A 168 -16.76 -14.94 7.94
C ASP A 168 -15.85 -13.74 7.66
N ARG A 169 -16.40 -12.51 7.65
CA ARG A 169 -15.67 -11.29 7.27
C ARG A 169 -16.06 -10.10 8.14
N ASP A 170 -15.10 -9.21 8.35
CA ASP A 170 -15.36 -7.86 8.87
C ASP A 170 -15.23 -6.80 7.77
N GLY A 171 -15.58 -5.57 8.12
CA GLY A 171 -15.62 -4.46 7.20
C GLY A 171 -14.25 -3.88 6.80
N VAL A 172 -13.13 -4.43 7.29
CA VAL A 172 -11.79 -3.94 6.94
C VAL A 172 -11.31 -4.61 5.65
N GLU A 173 -10.83 -3.82 4.69
CA GLU A 173 -10.45 -4.33 3.35
C GLU A 173 -11.54 -5.24 2.74
N PHE A 174 -12.81 -4.83 2.87
CA PHE A 174 -13.96 -5.64 2.51
C PHE A 174 -13.94 -5.95 1.00
N GLN A 175 -13.76 -7.22 0.66
CA GLN A 175 -13.56 -7.66 -0.72
C GLN A 175 -14.86 -7.57 -1.53
N THR A 176 -14.77 -6.98 -2.73
CA THR A 176 -15.85 -6.89 -3.71
C THR A 176 -15.32 -7.19 -5.12
N ASP A 177 -16.22 -7.40 -6.09
CA ASP A 177 -15.84 -7.61 -7.50
C ASP A 177 -15.17 -6.39 -8.15
N VAL A 178 -15.32 -5.22 -7.52
CA VAL A 178 -14.83 -3.94 -8.03
C VAL A 178 -13.63 -3.42 -7.25
N GLY A 179 -13.08 -4.22 -6.34
CA GLY A 179 -11.92 -3.90 -5.49
C GLY A 179 -12.24 -3.94 -3.99
N PRO A 180 -11.22 -3.91 -3.13
CA PRO A 180 -11.42 -3.84 -1.68
C PRO A 180 -11.93 -2.45 -1.27
N ILE A 181 -12.89 -2.43 -0.36
CA ILE A 181 -13.32 -1.23 0.36
C ILE A 181 -12.44 -1.10 1.61
N ASP A 182 -11.84 0.07 1.87
CA ASP A 182 -10.94 0.22 3.02
C ASP A 182 -11.66 -0.06 4.34
N ILE A 183 -12.81 0.58 4.57
CA ILE A 183 -13.68 0.31 5.71
C ILE A 183 -15.14 0.33 5.29
N LEU A 184 -15.88 -0.73 5.60
CA LEU A 184 -17.33 -0.82 5.49
C LEU A 184 -17.94 -0.79 6.89
N ALA A 185 -18.86 0.14 7.12
CA ALA A 185 -19.53 0.32 8.40
C ALA A 185 -21.04 0.45 8.22
N THR A 186 -21.77 0.31 9.32
CA THR A 186 -23.22 0.50 9.40
C THR A 186 -23.60 1.39 10.57
N GLY A 187 -24.68 2.14 10.43
CA GLY A 187 -25.24 2.99 11.49
C GLY A 187 -26.68 3.37 11.16
N ASN A 188 -27.57 3.21 12.14
CA ASN A 188 -29.01 3.46 11.98
C ASN A 188 -29.62 2.75 10.75
N GLY A 189 -29.20 1.52 10.47
CA GLY A 189 -29.64 0.73 9.30
C GLY A 189 -28.95 1.09 7.97
N ASN A 190 -28.27 2.23 7.88
CA ASN A 190 -27.56 2.66 6.68
C ASN A 190 -26.12 2.13 6.60
N PHE A 191 -25.55 2.14 5.40
CA PHE A 191 -24.19 1.70 5.11
C PHE A 191 -23.27 2.89 4.83
N TYR A 192 -22.02 2.76 5.25
CA TYR A 192 -20.97 3.77 5.11
C TYR A 192 -19.73 3.12 4.53
N VAL A 193 -19.33 3.59 3.36
CA VAL A 193 -18.15 3.13 2.63
C VAL A 193 -17.05 4.18 2.81
N PHE A 194 -15.94 3.81 3.43
CA PHE A 194 -14.79 4.71 3.61
C PHE A 194 -13.73 4.41 2.55
N GLU A 195 -13.19 5.47 1.96
CA GLU A 195 -12.02 5.45 1.08
C GLU A 195 -10.95 6.36 1.69
N LEU A 196 -9.76 5.83 1.94
CA LEU A 196 -8.66 6.56 2.55
C LEU A 196 -7.67 7.02 1.47
N LYS A 197 -7.12 8.22 1.63
CA LYS A 197 -6.05 8.77 0.79
C LYS A 197 -5.05 9.56 1.61
N LEU A 198 -3.79 9.16 1.58
CA LEU A 198 -2.77 9.91 2.31
C LEU A 198 -1.99 10.95 1.48
N ALA A 199 -1.98 10.82 0.15
CA ALA A 199 -1.18 11.66 -0.75
C ALA A 199 -2.03 12.65 -1.56
N ARG A 200 -1.39 13.74 -2.02
CA ARG A 200 -2.00 14.78 -2.85
C ARG A 200 -2.46 14.21 -4.19
N GLY A 201 -3.78 14.09 -4.36
CA GLY A 201 -4.41 13.76 -5.64
C GLY A 201 -5.76 13.06 -5.46
N PRO A 202 -6.82 13.77 -5.00
CA PRO A 202 -8.07 13.13 -4.63
C PRO A 202 -9.01 12.83 -5.81
N ASP A 203 -8.69 13.27 -7.03
CA ASP A 203 -9.65 13.23 -8.15
C ASP A 203 -10.09 11.80 -8.51
N SER A 204 -9.25 10.77 -8.30
CA SER A 204 -9.63 9.37 -8.52
C SER A 204 -10.52 8.79 -7.40
N ALA A 205 -10.49 9.38 -6.20
CA ALA A 205 -11.19 8.84 -5.02
C ALA A 205 -12.72 8.89 -5.20
N LEU A 206 -13.23 9.93 -5.87
CA LEU A 206 -14.66 10.03 -6.15
C LEU A 206 -15.15 8.90 -7.06
N GLY A 207 -14.40 8.54 -8.09
CA GLY A 207 -14.74 7.41 -8.96
C GLY A 207 -14.70 6.07 -8.22
N GLN A 208 -13.68 5.88 -7.36
CA GLN A 208 -13.55 4.67 -6.54
C GLN A 208 -14.72 4.52 -5.57
N ILE A 209 -15.03 5.57 -4.81
CA ILE A 209 -16.09 5.52 -3.81
C ILE A 209 -17.47 5.30 -4.44
N LEU A 210 -17.76 5.96 -5.57
CA LEU A 210 -19.03 5.78 -6.29
C LEU A 210 -19.21 4.32 -6.76
N ARG A 211 -18.15 3.68 -7.23
CA ARG A 211 -18.16 2.28 -7.65
C ARG A 211 -18.44 1.34 -6.48
N TYR A 212 -17.81 1.58 -5.33
CA TYR A 212 -18.05 0.81 -4.11
C TYR A 212 -19.44 1.01 -3.54
N MET A 213 -19.91 2.26 -3.47
CA MET A 213 -21.28 2.57 -3.04
C MET A 213 -22.32 1.87 -3.92
N GLY A 214 -22.12 1.86 -5.24
CA GLY A 214 -22.98 1.15 -6.18
C GLY A 214 -23.00 -0.36 -5.93
N TRP A 215 -21.83 -0.96 -5.68
CA TRP A 215 -21.73 -2.39 -5.32
C TRP A 215 -22.45 -2.68 -4.00
N VAL A 216 -22.22 -1.89 -2.95
CA VAL A 216 -22.88 -2.07 -1.64
C VAL A 216 -24.40 -1.88 -1.76
N LYS A 217 -24.87 -0.88 -2.51
CA LYS A 217 -26.30 -0.64 -2.73
C LYS A 217 -26.97 -1.83 -3.40
N LYS A 218 -26.31 -2.41 -4.40
CA LYS A 218 -26.83 -3.56 -5.15
C LYS A 218 -26.85 -4.85 -4.34
N HIS A 219 -25.84 -5.11 -3.52
CA HIS A 219 -25.64 -6.44 -2.90
C HIS A 219 -25.98 -6.51 -1.41
N LEU A 220 -25.87 -5.40 -0.67
CA LEU A 220 -25.98 -5.42 0.80
C LEU A 220 -27.09 -4.50 1.34
N ALA A 221 -27.29 -3.34 0.75
CA ALA A 221 -28.05 -2.29 1.41
C ALA A 221 -29.58 -2.47 1.36
N GLY A 222 -30.11 -3.20 0.37
CA GLY A 222 -31.56 -3.29 0.15
C GLY A 222 -32.17 -1.89 0.02
N GLU A 223 -33.19 -1.60 0.83
CA GLU A 223 -33.84 -0.27 0.87
C GLU A 223 -33.00 0.79 1.61
N ASN A 224 -32.02 0.39 2.41
CA ASN A 224 -31.22 1.32 3.21
C ASN A 224 -30.32 2.22 2.34
N HIS A 225 -29.92 3.36 2.88
CA HIS A 225 -29.04 4.30 2.20
C HIS A 225 -27.57 3.85 2.28
N VAL A 226 -26.79 4.26 1.28
CA VAL A 226 -25.35 4.05 1.23
C VAL A 226 -24.68 5.41 1.11
N PHE A 227 -23.79 5.70 2.04
CA PHE A 227 -23.00 6.92 2.08
C PHE A 227 -21.55 6.60 1.76
N GLY A 228 -20.91 7.47 1.00
CA GLY A 228 -19.46 7.46 0.79
C GLY A 228 -18.80 8.46 1.74
N VAL A 229 -17.69 8.07 2.35
CA VAL A 229 -16.84 8.95 3.15
C VAL A 229 -15.42 8.88 2.59
N ILE A 230 -14.94 9.97 1.99
CA ILE A 230 -13.55 10.11 1.57
C ILE A 230 -12.78 10.76 2.73
N VAL A 231 -11.74 10.09 3.21
CA VAL A 231 -10.87 10.59 4.28
C VAL A 231 -9.47 10.83 3.72
N ALA A 232 -8.98 12.06 3.81
CA ALA A 232 -7.64 12.38 3.31
C ALA A 232 -6.85 13.34 4.20
N SER A 233 -5.55 13.44 4.01
CA SER A 233 -4.71 14.44 4.72
C SER A 233 -4.96 15.87 4.22
N ASP A 234 -5.37 15.99 2.97
CA ASP A 234 -5.68 17.26 2.29
C ASP A 234 -6.77 17.00 1.24
N ILE A 235 -7.87 17.77 1.30
CA ILE A 235 -8.97 17.67 0.35
C ILE A 235 -8.92 18.89 -0.59
N SER A 236 -8.47 18.64 -1.82
CA SER A 236 -8.35 19.67 -2.85
C SER A 236 -9.69 20.33 -3.22
N GLU A 237 -9.65 21.61 -3.61
CA GLU A 237 -10.82 22.34 -4.10
C GLU A 237 -11.53 21.64 -5.26
N LYS A 238 -10.80 20.98 -6.17
CA LYS A 238 -11.39 20.20 -7.27
C LYS A 238 -12.29 19.08 -6.78
N LEU A 239 -11.83 18.32 -5.77
CA LEU A 239 -12.64 17.27 -5.15
C LEU A 239 -13.83 17.87 -4.40
N ARG A 240 -13.65 19.00 -3.71
CA ARG A 240 -14.75 19.71 -3.04
C ARG A 240 -15.85 20.06 -4.05
N TYR A 241 -15.49 20.69 -5.17
CA TYR A 241 -16.43 21.00 -6.25
C TYR A 241 -17.11 19.76 -6.81
N ALA A 242 -16.37 18.69 -7.11
CA ALA A 242 -16.94 17.46 -7.65
C ALA A 242 -17.92 16.79 -6.68
N ALA A 243 -17.57 16.74 -5.39
CA ALA A 243 -18.42 16.16 -4.35
C ALA A 243 -19.74 16.93 -4.15
N THR A 244 -19.80 18.23 -4.47
CA THR A 244 -21.08 18.98 -4.42
C THR A 244 -22.17 18.39 -5.33
N GLN A 245 -21.77 17.66 -6.38
CA GLN A 245 -22.70 17.03 -7.31
C GLN A 245 -23.14 15.63 -6.84
N VAL A 246 -22.62 15.13 -5.72
CA VAL A 246 -22.90 13.79 -5.19
C VAL A 246 -23.35 13.89 -3.72
N PRO A 247 -24.66 14.04 -3.45
CA PRO A 247 -25.16 14.41 -2.12
C PRO A 247 -24.90 13.37 -1.02
N ASN A 248 -24.69 12.10 -1.38
CA ASN A 248 -24.42 11.03 -0.42
C ASN A 248 -22.92 10.77 -0.20
N VAL A 249 -22.04 11.65 -0.69
CA VAL A 249 -20.60 11.60 -0.44
C VAL A 249 -20.20 12.71 0.52
N ARG A 250 -19.41 12.34 1.53
CA ARG A 250 -18.87 13.23 2.56
C ARG A 250 -17.36 13.24 2.45
N LEU A 251 -16.76 14.40 2.71
CA LEU A 251 -15.32 14.60 2.70
C LEU A 251 -14.85 14.87 4.14
N MET A 252 -13.74 14.24 4.52
CA MET A 252 -13.12 14.42 5.82
C MET A 252 -11.62 14.61 5.67
N GLU A 253 -11.08 15.60 6.36
CA GLU A 253 -9.63 15.74 6.53
C GLU A 253 -9.22 15.11 7.85
N TYR A 254 -8.08 14.42 7.87
CA TYR A 254 -7.46 13.91 9.09
C TYR A 254 -6.11 14.58 9.34
N GLU A 255 -5.77 14.75 10.60
CA GLU A 255 -4.47 15.27 11.04
C GLU A 255 -3.86 14.26 12.03
N LEU A 256 -2.60 13.86 11.82
CA LEU A 256 -1.88 12.99 12.75
C LEU A 256 -1.10 13.85 13.75
N LYS A 257 -1.44 13.73 15.04
CA LYS A 257 -0.67 14.35 16.15
C LYS A 257 -0.07 13.27 17.03
N VAL A 258 1.22 13.37 17.28
CA VAL A 258 1.96 12.49 18.20
C VAL A 258 2.72 13.37 19.16
N ASP A 259 2.32 13.33 20.43
CA ASP A 259 2.99 14.05 21.50
C ASP A 259 3.60 13.04 22.48
N LEU A 260 4.84 13.32 22.91
CA LEU A 260 5.61 12.51 23.82
C LEU A 260 6.06 13.36 25.01
N HIS A 261 6.16 12.74 26.18
CA HIS A 261 6.58 13.40 27.40
C HIS A 261 7.72 12.65 28.10
N ALA A 262 8.51 13.41 28.86
CA ALA A 262 9.68 12.90 29.56
C ALA A 262 9.29 12.04 30.78
N VAL A 263 10.09 11.01 31.03
CA VAL A 263 10.04 10.20 32.24
C VAL A 263 11.28 10.50 33.06
N SER A 264 11.10 11.09 34.25
CA SER A 264 12.18 11.20 35.23
C SER A 264 12.42 9.84 35.86
N LEU A 265 13.64 9.33 35.71
CA LEU A 265 14.13 8.20 36.48
C LEU A 265 14.72 8.78 37.77
N GLY A 266 13.97 8.68 38.87
CA GLY A 266 14.46 9.15 40.17
C GLY A 266 15.78 8.47 40.52
N THR A 267 16.80 9.28 40.82
CA THR A 267 18.05 8.84 41.47
C THR A 267 17.81 8.53 42.94
#